data_AF-A0A2V8JEK1-F1
#
_entry.id   AF-A0A2V8JEK1-F1
#
_cell.length_a   1.000
_cell.length_b   1.000
_cell.length_c   1.000
_cell.angle_alpha   90.00
_cell.angle_beta   90.00
_cell.angle_gamma   90.00
#
_symmetry.space_group_name_H-M   'P 1'
#
loop_
_entity.id
_entity.type
_entity.pdbx_description
1 polymer ?
#
loop_
_entity_poly.entity_id
_entity_poly.type
_entity_poly.pdbx_seq_one_letter_code
_entity_poly.pdbx_strand_id
1 'polypeptide(L)'
;MTEGALYKSVAELNRMLRAKHVSPVELTREYIKRAERLDPQLFAVVTFTEELAMSQARAAEAEIMKGKIRGRLHGIPWGAKDLLATKGIPTQWGCPAYQEQVLAGSAARLDVHGTRCGPAVGPPPDRVPQPLPARLGSV
;
A
#
# COMPACT_ATOMS: atom_id res chain seq x y z
N MET A 1 8.23 -12.99 -10.35
CA MET A 1 9.12 -11.84 -10.03
C MET A 1 10.06 -12.24 -8.89
N THR A 2 11.31 -11.79 -8.87
CA THR A 2 12.26 -12.07 -7.76
C THR A 2 11.98 -11.16 -6.56
N GLU A 3 12.15 -11.65 -5.33
CA GLU A 3 11.87 -10.88 -4.10
C GLU A 3 12.70 -9.58 -4.00
N GLY A 4 13.91 -9.58 -4.57
CA GLY A 4 14.78 -8.39 -4.64
C GLY A 4 14.17 -7.21 -5.42
N ALA A 5 13.18 -7.44 -6.29
CA ALA A 5 12.48 -6.35 -6.98
C ALA A 5 11.65 -5.48 -6.02
N LEU A 6 11.11 -6.06 -4.93
CA LEU A 6 10.30 -5.35 -3.94
C LEU A 6 11.10 -4.37 -3.06
N TYR A 7 12.42 -4.40 -3.13
CA TYR A 7 13.32 -3.50 -2.39
C TYR A 7 13.91 -2.40 -3.26
N LYS A 8 13.52 -2.34 -4.54
CA LYS A 8 13.99 -1.32 -5.48
C LYS A 8 13.31 0.02 -5.20
N SER A 9 14.03 1.09 -5.50
CA SER A 9 13.46 2.44 -5.45
C SER A 9 12.31 2.60 -6.44
N VAL A 10 11.41 3.56 -6.17
CA VAL A 10 10.32 3.91 -7.08
C VAL A 10 10.84 4.26 -8.49
N ALA A 11 12.00 4.91 -8.59
CA ALA A 11 12.61 5.24 -9.87
C ALA A 11 13.06 4.00 -10.65
N GLU A 12 13.64 3.01 -9.97
CA GLU A 12 14.01 1.73 -10.58
C GLU A 12 12.79 0.93 -11.00
N LEU A 13 11.78 0.82 -10.13
CA LEU A 13 10.52 0.14 -10.44
C LEU A 13 9.84 0.80 -11.66
N ASN A 14 9.82 2.13 -11.73
CA ASN A 14 9.26 2.82 -12.88
C ASN A 14 10.01 2.50 -14.18
N ARG A 15 11.35 2.44 -14.14
CA ARG A 15 12.15 2.00 -15.30
C ARG A 15 11.82 0.56 -15.71
N MET A 16 11.69 -0.34 -14.74
CA MET A 16 11.35 -1.74 -15.01
C MET A 16 9.95 -1.91 -15.61
N LEU A 17 8.95 -1.18 -15.10
CA LEU A 17 7.59 -1.17 -15.66
C LEU A 17 7.57 -0.61 -17.08
N ARG A 18 8.27 0.50 -17.35
CA ARG A 18 8.38 1.09 -18.70
C ARG A 18 9.09 0.17 -19.68
N ALA A 19 10.13 -0.52 -19.22
CA ALA A 19 10.85 -1.53 -19.98
C ALA A 19 10.09 -2.85 -20.10
N LYS A 20 8.91 -2.98 -19.47
CA LYS A 20 8.08 -4.20 -19.44
C LYS A 20 8.81 -5.41 -18.84
N HIS A 21 9.83 -5.18 -18.02
CA HIS A 21 10.52 -6.23 -17.27
C HIS A 21 9.68 -6.74 -16.09
N VAL A 22 8.73 -5.92 -15.63
CA VAL A 22 7.79 -6.24 -14.56
C VAL A 22 6.43 -5.71 -14.99
N SER A 23 5.37 -6.45 -14.67
CA SER A 23 3.98 -6.01 -14.85
C SER A 23 3.50 -5.20 -13.63
N PRO A 24 2.70 -4.12 -13.82
CA PRO A 24 2.02 -3.46 -12.71
C PRO A 24 1.14 -4.40 -11.88
N VAL A 25 0.49 -5.37 -12.53
CA VAL A 25 -0.39 -6.36 -11.89
C VAL A 25 0.41 -7.32 -11.02
N GLU A 26 1.52 -7.84 -11.56
CA GLU A 26 2.44 -8.69 -10.79
C GLU A 26 3.04 -7.92 -9.61
N LEU A 27 3.52 -6.70 -9.83
CA LEU A 27 4.11 -5.87 -8.78
C LEU A 27 3.12 -5.60 -7.65
N THR A 28 1.89 -5.21 -8.00
CA THR A 28 0.83 -4.91 -7.03
C THR A 28 0.45 -6.15 -6.21
N ARG A 29 0.27 -7.30 -6.86
CA ARG A 29 -0.03 -8.56 -6.20
C ARG A 29 1.06 -8.94 -5.19
N GLU A 30 2.32 -8.82 -5.57
CA GLU A 30 3.44 -9.19 -4.68
C GLU A 30 3.59 -8.22 -3.50
N TYR A 31 3.30 -6.93 -3.67
CA TYR A 31 3.25 -5.99 -2.54
C TYR A 31 2.09 -6.26 -1.59
N ILE A 32 0.90 -6.62 -2.10
CA ILE A 32 -0.25 -7.00 -1.27
C ILE A 32 0.09 -8.24 -0.44
N LYS A 33 0.55 -9.32 -1.07
CA LYS A 33 0.99 -10.54 -0.36
C LYS A 33 2.03 -10.26 0.71
N ARG A 34 2.98 -9.37 0.40
CA ARG A 34 4.02 -8.97 1.37
C ARG A 34 3.42 -8.18 2.53
N ALA A 35 2.51 -7.25 2.25
CA ALA A 35 1.83 -6.48 3.27
C ALA A 35 1.02 -7.41 4.17
N GLU A 36 0.20 -8.31 3.64
CA GLU A 36 -0.56 -9.30 4.41
C GLU A 36 0.32 -10.18 5.29
N ARG A 37 1.49 -10.59 4.79
CA ARG A 37 2.45 -11.41 5.55
C ARG A 37 3.08 -10.66 6.72
N LEU A 38 3.33 -9.36 6.57
CA LEU A 38 4.07 -8.56 7.56
C LEU A 38 3.17 -7.76 8.50
N ASP A 39 1.96 -7.41 8.06
CA ASP A 39 1.03 -6.57 8.81
C ASP A 39 0.67 -7.11 10.21
N PRO A 40 0.55 -8.44 10.46
CA PRO A 40 0.34 -8.95 11.81
C PRO A 40 1.43 -8.58 12.83
N GLN A 41 2.62 -8.17 12.37
CA GLN A 41 3.72 -7.74 13.22
C GLN A 41 3.91 -6.21 13.19
N LEU A 42 3.56 -5.57 12.08
CA LEU A 42 3.84 -4.14 11.84
C LEU A 42 2.64 -3.23 12.14
N PHE A 43 1.41 -3.75 12.06
CA PHE A 43 0.16 -2.99 12.23
C PHE A 43 0.14 -1.71 11.39
N ALA A 44 0.59 -1.84 10.14
CA ALA A 44 0.87 -0.72 9.25
C ALA A 44 -0.30 -0.41 8.32
N VAL A 45 -1.19 -1.38 8.09
CA VAL A 45 -2.35 -1.27 7.20
C VAL A 45 -3.64 -1.33 8.02
N VAL A 46 -4.48 -0.30 7.85
CA VAL A 46 -5.80 -0.26 8.51
C VAL A 46 -6.87 -0.86 7.61
N THR A 47 -6.76 -0.67 6.30
CA THR A 47 -7.75 -1.15 5.33
C THR A 47 -7.06 -1.59 4.07
N PHE A 48 -7.12 -2.89 3.79
CA PHE A 48 -6.72 -3.47 2.50
C PHE A 48 -7.79 -3.17 1.46
N THR A 49 -7.35 -2.70 0.29
CA THR A 49 -8.22 -2.39 -0.85
C THR A 49 -7.77 -3.20 -2.06
N GLU A 50 -7.63 -4.51 -1.88
CA GLU A 50 -7.03 -5.42 -2.87
C GLU A 50 -7.74 -5.33 -4.22
N GLU A 51 -9.06 -5.46 -4.25
CA GLU A 51 -9.84 -5.44 -5.50
C GLU A 51 -9.62 -4.15 -6.29
N LEU A 52 -9.63 -3.01 -5.59
CA LEU A 52 -9.41 -1.69 -6.17
C LEU A 52 -7.97 -1.56 -6.71
N ALA A 53 -6.98 -1.95 -5.91
CA ALA A 53 -5.57 -1.89 -6.30
C ALA A 53 -5.30 -2.78 -7.52
N MET A 54 -5.86 -3.99 -7.55
CA MET A 54 -5.72 -4.91 -8.68
C MET A 54 -6.45 -4.41 -9.93
N SER A 55 -7.62 -3.77 -9.79
CA SER A 55 -8.34 -3.13 -10.90
C SER A 55 -7.51 -2.02 -11.54
N GLN A 56 -6.91 -1.16 -10.71
CA GLN A 56 -6.07 -0.05 -11.16
C GLN A 56 -4.76 -0.52 -11.78
N ALA A 57 -4.14 -1.57 -11.22
CA ALA A 57 -2.95 -2.18 -11.79
C ALA A 57 -3.23 -2.74 -13.20
N ARG A 58 -4.38 -3.40 -13.42
CA ARG A 58 -4.80 -3.88 -14.75
C ARG A 58 -5.01 -2.72 -15.73
N ALA A 59 -5.63 -1.63 -15.28
CA ALA A 59 -5.82 -0.44 -16.11
C ALA A 59 -4.46 0.19 -16.51
N ALA A 60 -3.55 0.35 -15.54
CA ALA A 60 -2.21 0.88 -15.78
C ALA A 60 -1.41 -0.01 -16.74
N GLU A 61 -1.48 -1.34 -16.57
CA GLU A 61 -0.85 -2.31 -17.46
C GLU A 61 -1.37 -2.16 -18.90
N ALA A 62 -2.69 -2.12 -19.08
CA ALA A 62 -3.29 -1.97 -20.41
C ALA A 62 -2.84 -0.67 -21.12
N GLU A 63 -2.63 0.41 -20.37
CA GLU A 63 -2.13 1.67 -20.91
C GLU A 63 -0.64 1.65 -21.23
N ILE A 64 0.19 1.10 -20.32
CA ILE A 64 1.62 0.93 -20.52
C ILE A 64 1.89 0.05 -21.75
N MET A 65 1.10 -1.01 -21.94
CA MET A 65 1.20 -1.88 -23.12
C MET A 65 0.87 -1.15 -24.42
N LYS A 66 -0.02 -0.15 -24.37
CA LYS A 66 -0.36 0.75 -25.48
C LYS A 66 0.59 1.95 -25.63
N GLY A 67 1.67 2.01 -24.85
CA GLY A 67 2.64 3.13 -24.86
C GLY A 67 2.14 4.42 -24.20
N LYS A 68 0.98 4.41 -23.54
CA LYS A 68 0.43 5.56 -22.84
C LYS A 68 0.98 5.64 -21.43
N ILE A 69 1.98 6.50 -21.20
CA ILE A 69 2.57 6.68 -19.87
C ILE A 69 2.13 7.98 -19.21
N ARG A 70 1.41 7.87 -18.08
CA ARG A 70 0.87 9.02 -17.33
C ARG A 70 1.88 9.76 -16.45
N GLY A 71 3.04 9.16 -16.14
CA GLY A 71 4.05 9.81 -15.29
C GLY A 71 5.00 8.86 -14.57
N ARG A 72 5.67 9.35 -13.52
CA ARG A 72 6.69 8.62 -12.73
C ARG A 72 6.10 7.56 -11.78
N LEU A 73 4.83 7.69 -11.42
CA LEU A 73 4.12 6.75 -10.54
C LEU A 73 3.16 5.83 -11.30
N HIS A 74 3.13 5.90 -12.64
CA HIS A 74 2.20 5.08 -13.42
C HIS A 74 2.50 3.58 -13.23
N GLY A 75 1.52 2.84 -12.71
CA GLY A 75 1.64 1.40 -12.42
C GLY A 75 2.41 1.04 -11.15
N ILE A 76 2.83 2.03 -10.34
CA ILE A 76 3.48 1.80 -9.05
C ILE A 76 2.40 1.69 -7.96
N PRO A 77 2.31 0.56 -7.22
CA PRO A 77 1.42 0.47 -6.07
C PRO A 77 1.94 1.34 -4.93
N TRP A 78 1.04 2.03 -4.23
CA TRP A 78 1.37 2.80 -3.04
C TRP A 78 0.27 2.64 -1.98
N GLY A 79 0.49 3.19 -0.79
CA GLY A 79 -0.51 3.22 0.27
C GLY A 79 -0.80 4.64 0.73
N ALA A 80 -2.08 4.96 0.93
CA ALA A 80 -2.52 6.27 1.40
C ALA A 80 -2.61 6.30 2.92
N LYS A 81 -2.18 7.37 3.57
CA LYS A 81 -2.40 7.50 5.02
C LYS A 81 -3.90 7.52 5.34
N ASP A 82 -4.31 6.88 6.43
CA ASP A 82 -5.67 6.96 7.01
C ASP A 82 -6.02 8.34 7.61
N LEU A 83 -5.51 9.40 6.98
CA LEU A 83 -5.88 10.80 7.21
C LEU A 83 -6.50 11.41 5.94
N LEU A 84 -6.37 10.72 4.80
CA LEU A 84 -6.76 11.22 3.49
C LEU A 84 -8.13 10.66 3.12
N ALA A 85 -9.21 11.40 3.37
CA ALA A 85 -10.57 10.97 3.04
C ALA A 85 -10.69 10.44 1.59
N THR A 86 -11.39 9.33 1.42
CA THR A 86 -11.65 8.73 0.10
C THR A 86 -13.06 8.16 0.10
N LYS A 87 -13.85 8.61 -0.87
CA LYS A 87 -15.24 8.19 -0.98
C LYS A 87 -15.35 6.67 -1.07
N GLY A 88 -16.19 6.10 -0.20
CA GLY A 88 -16.47 4.66 -0.16
C GLY A 88 -15.39 3.79 0.48
N ILE A 89 -14.32 4.39 1.01
CA ILE A 89 -13.29 3.68 1.78
C ILE A 89 -13.30 4.22 3.21
N PRO A 90 -13.33 3.35 4.25
CA PRO A 90 -13.25 3.79 5.64
C PRO A 90 -12.09 4.76 5.87
N THR A 91 -12.36 5.80 6.67
CA THR A 91 -11.34 6.78 7.08
C THR A 91 -11.49 7.01 8.58
N GLN A 92 -10.63 6.39 9.38
CA GLN A 92 -10.82 6.25 10.83
C GLN A 92 -9.95 7.23 11.64
N TRP A 93 -9.01 7.92 10.99
CA TRP A 93 -8.10 8.88 11.61
C TRP A 93 -7.28 8.30 12.78
N GLY A 94 -7.13 6.97 12.82
CA GLY A 94 -6.49 6.25 13.93
C GLY A 94 -7.19 6.44 15.29
N CYS A 95 -8.48 6.76 15.30
CA CYS A 95 -9.23 7.04 16.52
C CYS A 95 -10.42 6.07 16.68
N PRO A 96 -10.57 5.40 17.85
CA PRO A 96 -11.67 4.45 18.09
C PRO A 96 -13.06 4.99 17.79
N ALA A 97 -13.29 6.28 18.07
CA ALA A 97 -14.59 6.93 17.87
C ALA A 97 -15.04 6.98 16.39
N TYR A 98 -14.11 6.80 15.44
CA TYR A 98 -14.37 6.89 14.01
C TYR A 98 -14.12 5.57 13.26
N GLN A 99 -14.08 4.42 13.96
CA GLN A 99 -13.79 3.12 13.33
C GLN A 99 -14.75 2.76 12.18
N GLU A 100 -16.02 3.16 12.28
CA GLU A 100 -17.05 2.89 11.27
C GLU A 100 -17.24 4.05 10.28
N GLN A 101 -16.41 5.09 10.36
CA GLN A 101 -16.58 6.30 9.56
C GLN A 101 -16.26 6.05 8.08
N VAL A 102 -17.24 6.34 7.22
CA VAL A 102 -17.07 6.42 5.75
C VAL A 102 -17.50 7.81 5.30
N LEU A 103 -16.57 8.56 4.72
CA LEU A 103 -16.81 9.94 4.29
C LEU A 103 -17.36 9.99 2.86
N ALA A 104 -18.30 10.91 2.61
CA ALA A 104 -18.94 11.07 1.29
C ALA A 104 -18.02 11.71 0.23
N GLY A 105 -17.00 12.45 0.67
CA GLY A 105 -16.05 13.15 -0.18
C GLY A 105 -14.66 12.51 -0.19
N SER A 106 -13.91 12.77 -1.27
CA SER A 106 -12.49 12.45 -1.36
C SER A 106 -11.65 13.71 -1.16
N ALA A 107 -10.47 13.58 -0.56
CA ALA A 107 -9.47 14.64 -0.55
C ALA A 107 -9.10 15.02 -2.00
N ALA A 108 -8.90 16.31 -2.26
CA ALA A 108 -8.87 16.94 -3.60
C ALA A 108 -7.77 16.47 -4.58
N ARG A 109 -6.99 15.44 -4.24
CA ARG A 109 -5.89 14.93 -5.07
C ARG A 109 -5.68 13.41 -5.00
N LEU A 110 -6.69 12.67 -4.50
CA LEU A 110 -6.64 11.23 -4.38
C LEU A 110 -7.47 10.55 -5.46
N ASP A 111 -6.88 10.36 -6.65
CA ASP A 111 -7.34 9.36 -7.62
C ASP A 111 -6.69 8.04 -7.20
N VAL A 112 -7.43 7.26 -6.41
CA VAL A 112 -6.94 6.14 -5.58
C VAL A 112 -6.04 5.22 -6.38
N HIS A 113 -4.90 4.82 -5.83
CA HIS A 113 -3.99 3.78 -6.30
C HIS A 113 -3.36 3.12 -5.05
N GLY A 114 -4.16 2.53 -4.16
CA GLY A 114 -3.54 1.98 -2.95
C GLY A 114 -4.39 1.60 -1.75
N THR A 115 -3.76 0.75 -0.93
CA THR A 115 -4.14 0.33 0.42
C THR A 115 -4.07 1.49 1.42
N ARG A 116 -4.87 1.50 2.49
CA ARG A 116 -4.73 2.50 3.56
C ARG A 116 -3.71 2.09 4.61
N CYS A 117 -2.71 2.95 4.81
CA CYS A 117 -1.71 2.79 5.84
C CYS A 117 -1.99 3.70 7.04
N GLY A 118 -1.75 3.20 8.24
CA GLY A 118 -1.93 3.94 9.48
C GLY A 118 -1.84 2.99 10.66
N PRO A 119 -1.53 3.48 11.88
CA PRO A 119 -1.79 2.65 13.03
C PRO A 119 -3.29 2.34 12.98
N ALA A 120 -3.64 1.06 12.91
CA ALA A 120 -4.96 0.67 13.38
C ALA A 120 -5.09 1.26 14.79
N VAL A 121 -6.30 1.67 15.19
CA VAL A 121 -6.60 1.90 16.61
C VAL A 121 -5.89 0.79 17.37
N GLY A 122 -4.88 1.17 18.18
CA GLY A 122 -3.68 0.33 18.43
C GLY A 122 -3.99 -1.15 18.64
N PRO A 123 -3.05 -2.07 18.33
CA PRO A 123 -3.29 -3.50 18.48
C PRO A 123 -3.95 -3.75 19.85
N PRO A 124 -5.00 -4.60 19.93
CA PRO A 124 -5.58 -4.93 21.21
C PRO A 124 -4.44 -5.37 22.15
N PRO A 125 -4.53 -5.12 23.46
CA PRO A 125 -3.38 -5.17 24.38
C PRO A 125 -2.61 -6.52 24.36
N ASP A 126 -3.25 -7.59 23.92
CA ASP A 126 -2.70 -8.94 23.68
C ASP A 126 -1.83 -9.08 22.41
N ARG A 127 -1.87 -8.09 21.50
CA ARG A 127 -1.18 -8.07 20.20
C ARG A 127 -0.07 -7.01 20.11
N VAL A 128 0.26 -6.32 21.21
CA VAL A 128 1.42 -5.43 21.24
C VAL A 128 2.69 -6.29 21.06
N PRO A 129 3.51 -6.04 20.03
CA PRO A 129 4.73 -6.81 19.84
C PRO A 129 5.64 -6.59 21.04
N GLN A 130 6.04 -7.69 21.70
CA GLN A 130 6.99 -7.64 22.79
C GLN A 130 8.27 -6.95 22.30
N PRO A 131 8.87 -6.05 23.09
CA PRO A 131 10.10 -5.38 22.69
C PRO A 131 11.13 -6.45 22.30
N LEU A 132 11.73 -6.28 21.12
CA LEU A 132 12.84 -7.12 20.67
C LEU A 132 13.87 -7.17 21.81
N PRO A 133 14.39 -8.36 22.17
CA PRO A 133 15.38 -8.47 23.23
C PRO A 133 16.53 -7.54 22.87
N ALA A 134 16.87 -6.63 23.80
CA ALA A 134 18.01 -5.75 23.64
C ALA A 134 19.21 -6.62 23.31
N ARG A 135 19.78 -6.47 22.10
CA ARG A 135 21.10 -7.00 21.82
C ARG A 135 22.05 -6.20 22.70
N LEU A 136 22.32 -6.72 23.89
CA LEU A 136 23.47 -6.34 24.70
C LEU A 136 24.70 -6.73 23.88
N GLY A 137 25.11 -5.84 22.98
CA GLY A 137 26.44 -5.89 22.40
C GLY A 137 27.42 -5.60 23.52
N SER A 138 28.11 -6.63 23.98
CA SER A 138 29.35 -6.50 24.73
C SER A 138 30.35 -5.72 23.88
N VAL A 139 30.72 -4.53 24.35
CA VAL A 139 31.91 -3.79 23.92
C VAL A 139 33.15 -4.49 24.45
#